data_AF-A0A7W1A5E3-F1
#
_entry.id   AF-A0A7W1A5E3-F1
#
_cell.length_a   1.000
_cell.length_b   1.000
_cell.length_c   1.000
_cell.angle_alpha   90.00
_cell.angle_beta   90.00
_cell.angle_gamma   90.00
#
_symmetry.space_group_name_H-M   'P 1'
#
loop_
_entity.id
_entity.type
_entity.pdbx_description
1 polymer ?
#
loop_
_entity_poly.entity_id
_entity_poly.type
_entity_poly.pdbx_seq_one_letter_code
_entity_poly.pdbx_strand_id
1 'polypeptide(L)'
;MNLRLRTIAAVLIPLVLLAAVIVLFVRTNGAGLNVAPAAPIETVQFGRTILRPGEIELHLRNTSPQPITLAQVNINDAIWPYSVTPSPAIPRLGSAVITMAYPWVQGEAYEISLLSSSSIAFATSIPVAAVTTRVSSGTLLSFTLIGLYVGVIPIILGMLWLPVLKQMGAGAMLFLMSATVGLLLFLGIDATAEALELTGRLSDTFQGVGIIGIGIVGTWLLLDAIGRQQRTAERSEAGRRLSLATVIAIGIGLHNFGEGLAIGAAYAIGAAALGTFLVVGFIIQNITEGLGIVVPIAKDSPKLPALAKLGLIGGAPAIVGAWLGGLVHSPPLSILFLSIGAGAVFQVAYEIGRNLVWKRAGAALQERPLFAFGGVLAGMLVLYVTGLAIK
;
A
#
# COMPACT_ATOMS: atom_id res chain seq x y z
N MET A 1 -42.06 27.68 -15.93
CA MET A 1 -41.44 26.39 -15.54
C MET A 1 -40.36 26.67 -14.51
N ASN A 2 -40.58 26.29 -13.25
CA ASN A 2 -39.72 26.62 -12.10
C ASN A 2 -38.26 26.23 -12.36
N LEU A 3 -37.30 27.10 -12.00
CA LEU A 3 -35.86 26.85 -12.19
C LEU A 3 -35.44 25.47 -11.65
N ARG A 4 -35.97 25.06 -10.50
CA ARG A 4 -35.74 23.71 -9.94
C ARG A 4 -36.17 22.57 -10.87
N LEU A 5 -37.30 22.72 -11.57
CA LEU A 5 -37.82 21.72 -12.51
C LEU A 5 -36.89 21.61 -13.73
N ARG A 6 -36.37 22.75 -14.21
CA ARG A 6 -35.39 22.79 -15.31
C ARG A 6 -34.07 22.13 -14.91
N THR A 7 -33.58 22.37 -13.69
CA THR A 7 -32.35 21.75 -13.18
C THR A 7 -32.50 20.25 -12.97
N ILE A 8 -33.62 19.79 -12.39
CA ILE A 8 -33.90 18.37 -12.21
C ILE A 8 -34.01 17.68 -13.57
N ALA A 9 -34.72 18.28 -14.54
CA ALA A 9 -34.81 17.74 -15.90
C ALA A 9 -33.44 17.69 -16.58
N ALA A 10 -32.59 18.70 -16.41
CA ALA A 10 -31.25 18.73 -16.99
C ALA A 10 -30.32 17.62 -16.47
N VAL A 11 -30.53 17.12 -15.25
CA VAL A 11 -29.77 15.98 -14.69
C VAL A 11 -30.44 14.65 -15.05
N LEU A 12 -31.76 14.55 -14.97
CA LEU A 12 -32.48 13.31 -15.22
C LEU A 12 -32.49 12.91 -16.69
N ILE A 13 -32.61 13.87 -17.62
CA ILE A 13 -32.68 13.56 -19.06
C ILE A 13 -31.42 12.81 -19.54
N PRO A 14 -30.18 13.28 -19.28
CA PRO A 14 -28.98 12.54 -19.65
C PRO A 14 -28.89 11.16 -19.00
N LEU A 15 -29.29 11.00 -17.73
CA LEU A 15 -29.27 9.71 -17.03
C LEU A 15 -30.28 8.72 -17.63
N VAL A 16 -31.48 9.18 -17.95
CA VAL A 16 -32.51 8.37 -18.62
C VAL A 16 -32.07 7.99 -20.03
N LEU A 17 -31.50 8.94 -20.79
CA LEU A 17 -30.96 8.65 -22.12
C LEU A 17 -29.80 7.66 -22.05
N LEU A 18 -28.88 7.81 -21.09
CA LEU A 18 -27.80 6.84 -20.86
C LEU A 18 -28.36 5.45 -20.54
N ALA A 19 -29.33 5.36 -19.63
CA ALA A 19 -29.99 4.11 -19.32
C ALA A 19 -30.69 3.50 -20.55
N ALA A 20 -31.35 4.32 -21.37
CA ALA A 20 -31.99 3.89 -22.61
C ALA A 20 -30.96 3.37 -23.63
N VAL A 21 -29.81 4.03 -23.79
CA VAL A 21 -28.72 3.56 -24.66
C VAL A 21 -28.12 2.26 -24.15
N ILE A 22 -27.90 2.11 -22.84
CA ILE A 22 -27.41 0.86 -22.24
C ILE A 22 -28.41 -0.28 -22.49
N VAL A 23 -29.71 -0.04 -22.27
CA VAL A 23 -30.76 -1.02 -22.53
C VAL A 23 -30.81 -1.39 -24.01
N LEU A 24 -30.72 -0.40 -24.92
CA LEU A 24 -30.67 -0.63 -26.36
C LEU A 24 -29.45 -1.46 -26.75
N PHE A 25 -28.28 -1.14 -26.20
CA PHE A 25 -27.04 -1.88 -26.45
C PHE A 25 -27.14 -3.33 -25.97
N VAL A 26 -27.64 -3.57 -24.75
CA VAL A 26 -27.83 -4.93 -24.23
C VAL A 26 -28.87 -5.71 -25.05
N ARG A 27 -30.00 -5.08 -25.40
CA ARG A 27 -31.07 -5.74 -26.20
C ARG A 27 -30.66 -6.03 -27.63
N THR A 28 -29.74 -5.24 -28.20
CA THR A 28 -29.16 -5.49 -29.53
C THR A 28 -27.93 -6.39 -29.47
N ASN A 29 -27.73 -7.07 -28.32
CA ASN A 29 -26.59 -7.94 -28.07
C ASN A 29 -25.25 -7.25 -28.41
N GLY A 30 -25.04 -6.09 -27.81
CA GLY A 30 -23.85 -5.26 -28.02
C GLY A 30 -23.82 -4.54 -29.36
N ALA A 31 -24.98 -4.13 -29.90
CA ALA A 31 -25.09 -3.44 -31.19
C ALA A 31 -24.43 -4.21 -32.35
N GLY A 32 -24.52 -5.54 -32.34
CA GLY A 32 -23.92 -6.40 -33.37
C GLY A 32 -22.47 -6.83 -33.08
N LEU A 33 -21.90 -6.48 -31.93
CA LEU A 33 -20.57 -6.93 -31.47
C LEU A 33 -20.55 -8.39 -30.96
N ASN A 34 -21.47 -9.24 -31.41
CA ASN A 34 -21.53 -10.66 -31.06
C ASN A 34 -20.44 -11.47 -31.76
N VAL A 35 -19.19 -11.23 -31.39
CA VAL A 35 -18.09 -12.09 -31.79
C VAL A 35 -17.97 -13.16 -30.71
N ALA A 36 -18.32 -14.40 -31.06
CA ALA A 36 -17.98 -15.53 -30.21
C ALA A 36 -16.45 -15.58 -30.08
N PRO A 37 -15.90 -15.61 -28.85
CA PRO A 37 -14.46 -15.65 -28.69
C PRO A 37 -13.92 -16.94 -29.33
N ALA A 38 -12.76 -16.84 -29.98
CA ALA A 38 -12.14 -17.96 -30.69
C ALA A 38 -11.76 -19.14 -29.78
N ALA A 39 -11.65 -18.89 -28.48
CA ALA A 39 -11.40 -19.87 -27.43
C ALA A 39 -12.10 -19.46 -26.12
N PRO A 40 -12.36 -20.41 -25.20
CA PRO A 40 -12.82 -20.08 -23.85
C PRO A 40 -11.85 -19.11 -23.17
N ILE A 41 -12.39 -18.02 -22.61
CA ILE A 41 -11.62 -17.08 -21.80
C ILE A 41 -11.73 -17.57 -20.35
N GLU A 42 -10.72 -18.27 -19.89
CA GLU A 42 -10.65 -18.77 -18.51
C GLU A 42 -9.46 -18.15 -17.79
N THR A 43 -9.73 -17.57 -16.63
CA THR A 43 -8.75 -16.95 -15.74
C THR A 43 -9.09 -17.25 -14.28
N VAL A 44 -8.05 -17.42 -13.46
CA VAL A 44 -8.17 -17.61 -12.03
C VAL A 44 -7.25 -16.67 -11.28
N GLN A 45 -7.68 -16.29 -10.09
CA GLN A 45 -6.85 -15.63 -9.10
C GLN A 45 -6.47 -16.65 -8.03
N PHE A 46 -5.19 -16.97 -7.93
CA PHE A 46 -4.67 -17.68 -6.76
C PHE A 46 -4.68 -16.75 -5.54
N GLY A 47 -5.21 -17.25 -4.44
CA GLY A 47 -5.26 -16.60 -3.15
C GLY A 47 -4.14 -17.10 -2.25
N ARG A 48 -4.51 -17.46 -1.02
CA ARG A 48 -3.59 -17.98 -0.01
C ARG A 48 -3.26 -19.46 -0.27
N THR A 49 -1.98 -19.81 -0.12
CA THR A 49 -1.52 -21.19 0.02
C THR A 49 -1.31 -21.50 1.50
N ILE A 50 -1.87 -22.61 1.98
CA ILE A 50 -1.72 -23.10 3.34
C ILE A 50 -0.98 -24.44 3.28
N LEU A 51 0.18 -24.49 3.91
CA LEU A 51 1.01 -25.68 4.05
C LEU A 51 0.90 -26.22 5.47
N ARG A 52 0.45 -27.47 5.59
CA ARG A 52 0.44 -28.24 6.84
C ARG A 52 1.24 -29.51 6.61
N PRO A 53 1.78 -30.17 7.66
CA PRO A 53 2.52 -31.42 7.46
C PRO A 53 1.72 -32.42 6.62
N GLY A 54 2.24 -32.78 5.44
CA GLY A 54 1.60 -33.72 4.51
C GLY A 54 0.40 -33.18 3.71
N GLU A 55 0.12 -31.88 3.74
CA GLU A 55 -1.04 -31.27 3.07
C GLU A 55 -0.68 -29.90 2.46
N ILE A 56 -1.11 -29.71 1.21
CA ILE A 56 -1.10 -28.42 0.51
C ILE A 56 -2.55 -28.01 0.24
N GLU A 57 -2.95 -26.84 0.72
CA GLU A 57 -4.28 -26.26 0.53
C GLU A 57 -4.14 -24.96 -0.27
N LEU A 58 -4.73 -24.91 -1.47
CA LEU A 58 -4.71 -23.75 -2.37
C LEU A 58 -6.08 -23.08 -2.41
N HIS A 59 -6.11 -21.80 -2.08
CA HIS A 59 -7.30 -20.97 -2.26
C HIS A 59 -7.26 -20.37 -3.66
N LEU A 60 -8.36 -20.48 -4.39
CA LEU A 60 -8.48 -19.90 -5.72
C LEU A 60 -9.83 -19.22 -5.91
N ARG A 61 -9.87 -18.27 -6.82
CA ARG A 61 -11.10 -17.58 -7.21
C ARG A 61 -11.22 -17.54 -8.72
N ASN A 62 -12.37 -17.93 -9.24
CA ASN A 62 -12.64 -17.84 -10.67
C ASN A 62 -12.84 -16.37 -11.06
N THR A 63 -11.99 -15.85 -11.94
CA THR A 63 -12.06 -14.48 -12.46
C THR A 63 -12.49 -14.41 -13.92
N SER A 64 -12.81 -15.56 -14.52
CA SER A 64 -13.35 -15.72 -15.87
C SER A 64 -14.74 -15.09 -16.03
N PRO A 65 -15.18 -14.79 -17.26
CA PRO A 65 -16.56 -14.42 -17.57
C PRO A 65 -17.59 -15.54 -17.30
N GLN A 66 -17.16 -16.80 -17.30
CA GLN A 66 -18.02 -17.98 -17.13
C GLN A 66 -17.55 -18.90 -16.00
N PRO A 67 -18.38 -19.84 -15.52
CA PRO A 67 -17.94 -20.87 -14.60
C PRO A 67 -16.79 -21.71 -15.19
N ILE A 68 -15.85 -22.13 -14.34
CA ILE A 68 -14.76 -23.03 -14.72
C ILE A 68 -14.90 -24.35 -13.97
N THR A 69 -14.46 -25.45 -14.58
CA THR A 69 -14.40 -26.75 -13.91
C THR A 69 -12.96 -27.25 -13.94
N LEU A 70 -12.42 -27.62 -12.78
CA LEU A 70 -11.07 -28.16 -12.66
C LEU A 70 -11.06 -29.66 -12.98
N ALA A 71 -10.14 -30.09 -13.83
CA ALA A 71 -10.02 -31.48 -14.29
C ALA A 71 -8.77 -32.19 -13.78
N GLN A 72 -7.67 -31.46 -13.56
CA GLN A 72 -6.39 -32.06 -13.18
C GLN A 72 -5.54 -31.08 -12.36
N VAL A 73 -4.70 -31.65 -11.49
CA VAL A 73 -3.67 -30.92 -10.74
C VAL A 73 -2.34 -31.63 -10.91
N ASN A 74 -1.31 -30.87 -11.23
CA ASN A 74 0.08 -31.32 -11.32
C ASN A 74 0.93 -30.62 -10.26
N ILE A 75 1.81 -31.35 -9.60
CA ILE A 75 2.85 -30.82 -8.71
C ILE A 75 4.20 -31.30 -9.26
N ASN A 76 5.09 -30.37 -9.64
CA ASN A 76 6.39 -30.69 -10.27
C ASN A 76 6.24 -31.73 -11.41
N ASP A 77 5.34 -31.46 -12.36
CA ASP A 77 4.99 -32.32 -13.51
C ASP A 77 4.32 -33.67 -13.20
N ALA A 78 4.12 -34.02 -11.92
CA ALA A 78 3.40 -35.23 -11.54
C ALA A 78 1.92 -34.96 -11.31
N ILE A 79 1.04 -35.77 -11.92
CA ILE A 79 -0.40 -35.74 -11.67
C ILE A 79 -0.67 -36.19 -10.24
N TRP A 80 -1.42 -35.39 -9.47
CA TRP A 80 -1.70 -35.68 -8.07
C TRP A 80 -3.21 -35.68 -7.77
N PRO A 81 -3.71 -36.60 -6.91
CA PRO A 81 -5.09 -36.56 -6.43
C PRO A 81 -5.39 -35.29 -5.64
N TYR A 82 -6.58 -34.73 -5.83
CA TYR A 82 -7.01 -33.51 -5.17
C TYR A 82 -8.50 -33.57 -4.82
N SER A 83 -8.92 -32.73 -3.88
CA SER A 83 -10.33 -32.46 -3.58
C SER A 83 -10.62 -30.97 -3.72
N VAL A 84 -11.84 -30.63 -4.14
CA VAL A 84 -12.27 -29.22 -4.32
C VAL A 84 -13.51 -28.95 -3.48
N THR A 85 -13.44 -27.92 -2.64
CA THR A 85 -14.57 -27.44 -1.83
C THR A 85 -14.92 -26.01 -2.23
N PRO A 86 -16.20 -25.63 -2.42
CA PRO A 86 -17.42 -26.45 -2.25
C PRO A 86 -17.76 -27.37 -3.42
N SER A 87 -17.26 -27.08 -4.62
CA SER A 87 -17.55 -27.87 -5.84
C SER A 87 -16.40 -27.72 -6.84
N PRO A 88 -16.11 -28.74 -7.68
CA PRO A 88 -15.18 -28.62 -8.81
C PRO A 88 -15.59 -27.58 -9.85
N ALA A 89 -16.90 -27.29 -9.96
CA ALA A 89 -17.44 -26.25 -10.84
C ALA A 89 -17.54 -24.93 -10.06
N ILE A 90 -16.70 -23.96 -10.43
CA ILE A 90 -16.49 -22.72 -9.71
C ILE A 90 -17.19 -21.60 -10.49
N PRO A 91 -18.27 -21.00 -9.96
CA PRO A 91 -19.00 -19.93 -10.65
C PRO A 91 -18.12 -18.67 -10.80
N ARG A 92 -18.48 -17.77 -11.72
CA ARG A 92 -17.79 -16.48 -11.88
C ARG A 92 -17.72 -15.73 -10.55
N LEU A 93 -16.52 -15.28 -10.19
CA LEU A 93 -16.18 -14.64 -8.91
C LEU A 93 -16.37 -15.53 -7.67
N GLY A 94 -16.70 -16.81 -7.86
CA GLY A 94 -16.76 -17.84 -6.82
C GLY A 94 -15.36 -18.25 -6.39
N SER A 95 -15.23 -18.67 -5.13
CA SER A 95 -13.98 -19.17 -4.54
C SER A 95 -14.06 -20.67 -4.33
N ALA A 96 -12.92 -21.34 -4.46
CA ALA A 96 -12.77 -22.75 -4.13
C ALA A 96 -11.46 -22.99 -3.40
N VAL A 97 -11.43 -24.06 -2.61
CA VAL A 97 -10.26 -24.56 -1.91
C VAL A 97 -9.90 -25.90 -2.50
N ILE A 98 -8.68 -26.02 -3.03
CA ILE A 98 -8.12 -27.28 -3.50
C ILE A 98 -7.23 -27.84 -2.41
N THR A 99 -7.50 -29.06 -1.97
CA THR A 99 -6.68 -29.75 -0.98
C THR A 99 -5.97 -30.94 -1.62
N MET A 100 -4.67 -31.04 -1.40
CA MET A 100 -3.80 -32.11 -1.88
C MET A 100 -3.06 -32.70 -0.69
N ALA A 101 -3.23 -34.00 -0.45
CA ALA A 101 -2.43 -34.73 0.52
C ALA A 101 -1.05 -35.01 -0.09
N TYR A 102 -0.11 -34.09 0.07
CA TYR A 102 1.21 -34.14 -0.57
C TYR A 102 2.32 -34.01 0.48
N PRO A 103 3.28 -34.95 0.55
CA PRO A 103 4.34 -34.96 1.55
C PRO A 103 5.48 -33.98 1.19
N TRP A 104 5.19 -32.69 1.22
CA TRP A 104 6.17 -31.65 0.93
C TRP A 104 7.30 -31.61 1.96
N VAL A 105 8.46 -31.11 1.53
CA VAL A 105 9.69 -30.97 2.30
C VAL A 105 9.96 -29.49 2.59
N GLN A 106 10.35 -29.19 3.82
CA GLN A 106 10.65 -27.81 4.22
C GLN A 106 11.83 -27.24 3.43
N GLY A 107 11.64 -26.04 2.88
CA GLY A 107 12.62 -25.32 2.09
C GLY A 107 12.61 -25.67 0.59
N GLU A 108 11.84 -26.66 0.16
CA GLU A 108 11.75 -27.06 -1.25
C GLU A 108 10.80 -26.12 -2.02
N ALA A 109 11.09 -25.92 -3.31
CA ALA A 109 10.22 -25.18 -4.22
C ALA A 109 9.26 -26.15 -4.95
N TYR A 110 8.02 -25.71 -5.16
CA TYR A 110 7.02 -26.47 -5.92
C TYR A 110 6.36 -25.61 -6.99
N GLU A 111 6.21 -26.17 -8.18
CA GLU A 111 5.33 -25.63 -9.22
C GLU A 111 4.04 -26.44 -9.25
N ILE A 112 2.90 -25.74 -9.17
CA ILE A 112 1.58 -26.34 -9.19
C ILE A 112 0.82 -25.83 -10.40
N SER A 113 0.40 -26.75 -11.28
CA SER A 113 -0.40 -26.43 -12.46
C SER A 113 -1.77 -27.08 -12.35
N LEU A 114 -2.82 -26.27 -12.45
CA LEU A 114 -4.21 -26.70 -12.51
C LEU A 114 -4.67 -26.68 -13.96
N LEU A 115 -5.29 -27.76 -14.45
CA LEU A 115 -5.93 -27.74 -15.77
C LEU A 115 -7.45 -27.72 -15.62
N SER A 116 -8.11 -26.87 -16.40
CA SER A 116 -9.56 -26.90 -16.54
C SER A 116 -10.03 -28.04 -17.43
N SER A 117 -11.33 -28.30 -17.46
CA SER A 117 -11.97 -29.22 -18.42
C SER A 117 -11.73 -28.84 -19.88
N SER A 118 -11.40 -27.57 -20.14
CA SER A 118 -11.05 -27.04 -21.46
C SER A 118 -9.54 -27.17 -21.77
N SER A 119 -8.78 -27.87 -20.90
CA SER A 119 -7.31 -28.00 -20.99
C SER A 119 -6.54 -26.68 -20.91
N ILE A 120 -7.13 -25.64 -20.32
CA ILE A 120 -6.42 -24.39 -20.02
C ILE A 120 -5.67 -24.57 -18.70
N ALA A 121 -4.38 -24.27 -18.72
CA ALA A 121 -3.50 -24.40 -17.55
C ALA A 121 -3.43 -23.09 -16.74
N PHE A 122 -3.52 -23.21 -15.42
CA PHE A 122 -3.29 -22.15 -14.45
C PHE A 122 -2.16 -22.56 -13.52
N ALA A 123 -1.04 -21.83 -13.56
CA ALA A 123 0.14 -22.14 -12.76
C ALA A 123 0.27 -21.23 -11.54
N THR A 124 0.75 -21.79 -10.44
CA THR A 124 1.20 -21.08 -9.24
C THR A 124 2.45 -21.75 -8.69
N SER A 125 3.28 -21.00 -7.98
CA SER A 125 4.53 -21.50 -7.43
C SER A 125 4.60 -21.29 -5.92
N ILE A 126 5.17 -22.26 -5.23
CA ILE A 126 5.59 -22.17 -3.83
C ILE A 126 7.12 -22.09 -3.86
N PRO A 127 7.72 -20.89 -3.78
CA PRO A 127 9.17 -20.75 -3.96
C PRO A 127 9.97 -21.37 -2.82
N VAL A 128 9.42 -21.36 -1.60
CA VAL A 128 10.01 -21.97 -0.41
C VAL A 128 8.88 -22.53 0.45
N ALA A 129 8.79 -23.85 0.54
CA ALA A 129 7.77 -24.50 1.36
C ALA A 129 8.10 -24.40 2.85
N ALA A 130 7.18 -23.82 3.62
CA ALA A 130 7.26 -23.74 5.07
C ALA A 130 5.86 -23.89 5.68
N VAL A 131 5.78 -24.47 6.88
CA VAL A 131 4.49 -24.57 7.59
C VAL A 131 3.88 -23.19 7.71
N THR A 132 2.64 -23.03 7.22
CA THR A 132 1.98 -21.72 7.25
C THR A 132 1.75 -21.28 8.68
N THR A 133 2.29 -20.11 9.02
CA THR A 133 2.21 -19.54 10.36
C THR A 133 0.75 -19.32 10.77
N ARG A 134 0.38 -19.88 11.92
CA ARG A 134 -0.92 -19.61 12.55
C ARG A 134 -0.81 -18.39 13.47
N VAL A 135 -1.96 -17.73 13.68
CA VAL A 135 -2.06 -16.69 14.70
C VAL A 135 -1.74 -17.34 16.05
N SER A 136 -0.67 -16.88 16.68
CA SER A 136 -0.27 -17.28 18.03
C SER A 136 0.23 -16.05 18.79
N SER A 137 0.26 -16.11 20.12
CA SER A 137 0.82 -15.03 20.93
C SER A 137 2.28 -14.73 20.59
N GLY A 138 3.07 -15.76 20.25
CA GLY A 138 4.46 -15.60 19.81
C GLY A 138 4.58 -14.91 18.45
N THR A 139 3.70 -15.26 17.50
CA THR A 139 3.66 -14.62 16.18
C THR A 139 3.26 -13.15 16.30
N LEU A 140 2.21 -12.85 17.08
CA LEU A 140 1.77 -11.48 17.32
C LEU A 140 2.83 -10.65 18.03
N LEU A 141 3.54 -11.22 19.01
CA LEU A 141 4.67 -10.55 19.66
C LEU A 141 5.78 -10.26 18.65
N SER A 142 6.14 -11.22 17.80
CA SER A 142 7.17 -11.04 16.78
C SER A 142 6.83 -9.88 15.83
N PHE A 143 5.60 -9.85 15.30
CA PHE A 143 5.16 -8.73 14.45
C PHE A 143 5.08 -7.40 15.21
N THR A 144 4.71 -7.43 16.49
CA THR A 144 4.71 -6.22 17.34
C THR A 144 6.13 -5.68 17.51
N LEU A 145 7.09 -6.54 17.81
CA LEU A 145 8.49 -6.16 17.97
C LEU A 145 9.04 -5.59 16.66
N ILE A 146 8.76 -6.24 15.53
CA ILE A 146 9.15 -5.74 14.20
C ILE A 146 8.58 -4.33 13.97
N GLY A 147 7.26 -4.14 14.14
CA GLY A 147 6.65 -2.83 13.96
C GLY A 147 7.16 -1.77 14.95
N LEU A 148 7.55 -2.17 16.16
CA LEU A 148 8.15 -1.28 17.15
C LEU A 148 9.56 -0.85 16.71
N TYR A 149 10.41 -1.79 16.27
CA TYR A 149 11.79 -1.53 15.83
C TYR A 149 11.87 -0.77 14.52
N VAL A 150 10.90 -0.94 13.63
CA VAL A 150 10.87 -0.27 12.33
C VAL A 150 10.13 1.05 12.37
N GLY A 151 8.98 1.13 13.04
CA GLY A 151 8.15 2.34 13.07
C GLY A 151 8.38 3.20 14.31
N VAL A 152 7.95 2.72 15.48
CA VAL A 152 7.85 3.55 16.70
C VAL A 152 9.21 4.07 17.17
N ILE A 153 10.19 3.17 17.36
CA ILE A 153 11.50 3.55 17.89
C ILE A 153 12.21 4.53 16.94
N PRO A 154 12.34 4.25 15.63
CA PRO A 154 13.05 5.14 14.72
C PRO A 154 12.38 6.51 14.57
N ILE A 155 11.05 6.58 14.50
CA ILE A 155 10.31 7.85 14.49
C ILE A 155 10.65 8.67 15.74
N ILE A 156 10.57 8.06 16.93
CA ILE A 156 10.92 8.75 18.18
C ILE A 156 12.38 9.20 18.17
N LEU A 157 13.32 8.35 17.74
CA LEU A 157 14.73 8.71 17.62
C LEU A 157 14.94 9.92 16.69
N GLY A 158 14.21 9.98 15.58
CA GLY A 158 14.18 11.15 14.71
C GLY A 158 13.67 12.41 15.41
N MET A 159 12.58 12.29 16.15
CA MET A 159 12.00 13.41 16.90
C MET A 159 12.92 13.95 18.00
N LEU A 160 13.83 13.13 18.54
CA LEU A 160 14.83 13.55 19.53
C LEU A 160 15.83 14.60 18.99
N TRP A 161 15.90 14.81 17.66
CA TRP A 161 16.70 15.86 17.04
C TRP A 161 16.10 17.26 17.18
N LEU A 162 14.90 17.39 17.76
CA LEU A 162 14.22 18.67 17.98
C LEU A 162 15.11 19.77 18.64
N PRO A 163 15.97 19.49 19.65
CA PRO A 163 16.88 20.50 20.22
C PRO A 163 17.91 21.04 19.23
N VAL A 164 18.36 20.20 18.28
CA VAL A 164 19.29 20.59 17.22
C VAL A 164 18.57 21.46 16.20
N LEU A 165 17.36 21.06 15.78
CA LEU A 165 16.51 21.82 14.86
C LEU A 165 16.21 23.24 15.37
N LYS A 166 16.10 23.40 16.71
CA LYS A 166 15.91 24.71 17.36
C LYS A 166 17.06 25.68 17.08
N GLN A 167 18.28 25.18 16.96
CA GLN A 167 19.50 25.98 16.80
C GLN A 167 19.84 26.27 15.33
N MET A 168 19.22 25.56 14.39
CA MET A 168 19.49 25.73 12.95
C MET A 168 19.03 27.11 12.44
N GLY A 169 19.89 27.71 11.60
CA GLY A 169 19.59 28.91 10.83
C GLY A 169 18.64 28.64 9.66
N ALA A 170 18.10 29.70 9.06
CA ALA A 170 17.07 29.61 8.02
C ALA A 170 17.51 28.81 6.78
N GLY A 171 18.76 28.97 6.34
CA GLY A 171 19.30 28.22 5.19
C GLY A 171 19.37 26.71 5.46
N ALA A 172 20.01 26.31 6.56
CA ALA A 172 20.12 24.90 6.93
C ALA A 172 18.74 24.24 7.12
N MET A 173 17.78 24.97 7.71
CA MET A 173 16.39 24.51 7.83
C MET A 173 15.72 24.34 6.45
N LEU A 174 15.91 25.28 5.52
CA LEU A 174 15.39 25.18 4.15
C LEU A 174 15.95 23.95 3.41
N PHE A 175 17.26 23.70 3.51
CA PHE A 175 17.89 22.54 2.90
C PHE A 175 17.35 21.25 3.48
N LEU A 176 17.33 21.13 4.80
CA LEU A 176 16.82 19.96 5.49
C LEU A 176 15.37 19.68 5.08
N MET A 177 14.52 20.71 4.99
CA MET A 177 13.14 20.50 4.58
C MET A 177 12.96 20.13 3.13
N SER A 178 13.77 20.71 2.26
CA SER A 178 13.77 20.33 0.87
C SER A 178 14.26 18.88 0.71
N ALA A 179 15.25 18.46 1.49
CA ALA A 179 15.71 17.07 1.56
C ALA A 179 14.63 16.13 2.09
N THR A 180 13.88 16.50 3.14
CA THR A 180 12.73 15.72 3.60
C THR A 180 11.66 15.57 2.51
N VAL A 181 11.37 16.64 1.74
CA VAL A 181 10.44 16.55 0.60
C VAL A 181 10.96 15.57 -0.45
N GLY A 182 12.24 15.67 -0.83
CA GLY A 182 12.86 14.74 -1.78
C GLY A 182 12.81 13.29 -1.32
N LEU A 183 13.09 13.06 -0.04
CA LEU A 183 13.00 11.75 0.59
C LEU A 183 11.58 11.18 0.47
N LEU A 184 10.56 11.94 0.89
CA LEU A 184 9.15 11.52 0.81
C LEU A 184 8.65 11.30 -0.63
N LEU A 185 9.15 12.08 -1.60
CA LEU A 185 8.83 11.88 -3.01
C LEU A 185 9.39 10.56 -3.53
N PHE A 186 10.64 10.24 -3.19
CA PHE A 186 11.25 8.96 -3.56
C PHE A 186 10.48 7.79 -2.95
N LEU A 187 10.05 7.90 -1.68
CA LEU A 187 9.23 6.88 -1.02
C LEU A 187 7.86 6.71 -1.64
N GLY A 188 7.21 7.80 -2.02
CA GLY A 188 5.93 7.72 -2.73
C GLY A 188 6.07 6.98 -4.06
N ILE A 189 7.17 7.21 -4.78
CA ILE A 189 7.49 6.50 -6.02
C ILE A 189 7.73 5.01 -5.75
N ASP A 190 8.54 4.68 -4.74
CA ASP A 190 8.89 3.30 -4.39
C ASP A 190 7.65 2.50 -3.95
N ALA A 191 6.82 3.05 -3.05
CA ALA A 191 5.57 2.44 -2.62
C ALA A 191 4.56 2.28 -3.77
N THR A 192 4.55 3.22 -4.73
CA THR A 192 3.72 3.09 -5.94
C THR A 192 4.24 1.98 -6.84
N ALA A 193 5.55 1.87 -7.01
CA ALA A 193 6.19 0.82 -7.80
C ALA A 193 5.94 -0.57 -7.19
N GLU A 194 6.03 -0.71 -5.87
CA GLU A 194 5.71 -1.96 -5.16
C GLU A 194 4.23 -2.32 -5.34
N ALA A 195 3.32 -1.35 -5.22
CA ALA A 195 1.89 -1.59 -5.48
C ALA A 195 1.64 -2.03 -6.93
N LEU A 196 2.35 -1.45 -7.91
CA LEU A 196 2.29 -1.83 -9.32
C LEU A 196 2.83 -3.25 -9.54
N GLU A 197 3.93 -3.63 -8.90
CA GLU A 197 4.47 -4.99 -9.00
C GLU A 197 3.45 -6.04 -8.50
N LEU A 198 2.75 -5.75 -7.40
CA LEU A 198 1.70 -6.62 -6.89
C LEU A 198 0.51 -6.77 -7.85
N THR A 199 0.28 -5.82 -8.77
CA THR A 199 -0.77 -5.97 -9.79
C THR A 199 -0.49 -7.13 -10.74
N GLY A 200 0.78 -7.50 -10.96
CA GLY A 200 1.14 -8.67 -11.78
C GLY A 200 0.68 -9.99 -11.18
N ARG A 201 0.36 -10.02 -9.88
CA ARG A 201 -0.24 -11.17 -9.19
C ARG A 201 -1.76 -11.11 -9.13
N LEU A 202 -2.37 -10.05 -9.65
CA LEU A 202 -3.79 -9.79 -9.58
C LEU A 202 -4.44 -9.96 -10.96
N SER A 203 -5.53 -10.71 -11.02
CA SER A 203 -6.35 -10.87 -12.20
C SER A 203 -6.88 -9.52 -12.67
N ASP A 204 -6.85 -9.29 -13.98
CA ASP A 204 -7.30 -8.06 -14.65
C ASP A 204 -8.70 -7.60 -14.23
N THR A 205 -9.59 -8.55 -13.92
CA THR A 205 -10.94 -8.32 -13.41
C THR A 205 -10.99 -7.36 -12.21
N PHE A 206 -9.97 -7.35 -11.36
CA PHE A 206 -9.90 -6.47 -10.19
C PHE A 206 -9.31 -5.09 -10.47
N GLN A 207 -8.81 -4.84 -11.68
CA GLN A 207 -8.27 -3.54 -12.12
C GLN A 207 -7.26 -2.96 -11.13
N GLY A 208 -6.14 -3.66 -10.90
CA GLY A 208 -5.14 -3.29 -9.90
C GLY A 208 -4.67 -1.83 -10.00
N VAL A 209 -4.43 -1.33 -11.21
CA VAL A 209 -4.09 0.09 -11.46
C VAL A 209 -5.18 1.05 -11.00
N GLY A 210 -6.46 0.66 -11.16
CA GLY A 210 -7.60 1.43 -10.66
C GLY A 210 -7.60 1.50 -9.12
N ILE A 211 -7.31 0.40 -8.43
CA ILE A 211 -7.14 0.36 -6.97
C ILE A 211 -6.03 1.31 -6.55
N ILE A 212 -4.89 1.30 -7.26
CA ILE A 212 -3.76 2.19 -6.99
C ILE A 212 -4.14 3.65 -7.12
N GLY A 213 -4.74 4.02 -8.26
CA GLY A 213 -5.17 5.39 -8.51
C GLY A 213 -6.17 5.89 -7.45
N ILE A 214 -7.16 5.07 -7.10
CA ILE A 214 -8.14 5.39 -6.05
C ILE A 214 -7.47 5.52 -4.68
N GLY A 215 -6.56 4.61 -4.32
CA GLY A 215 -5.84 4.65 -3.05
C GLY A 215 -4.99 5.91 -2.89
N ILE A 216 -4.18 6.22 -3.91
CA ILE A 216 -3.28 7.39 -3.92
C ILE A 216 -4.09 8.70 -3.88
N VAL A 217 -4.99 8.89 -4.85
CA VAL A 217 -5.76 10.13 -4.99
C VAL A 217 -6.73 10.29 -3.82
N GLY A 218 -7.42 9.21 -3.43
CA GLY A 218 -8.35 9.21 -2.31
C GLY A 218 -7.67 9.62 -1.00
N THR A 219 -6.50 9.05 -0.71
CA THR A 219 -5.74 9.38 0.51
C THR A 219 -5.22 10.81 0.47
N TRP A 220 -4.67 11.25 -0.67
CA TRP A 220 -4.23 12.62 -0.83
C TRP A 220 -5.37 13.62 -0.55
N LEU A 221 -6.52 13.43 -1.19
CA LEU A 221 -7.67 14.33 -1.05
C LEU A 221 -8.20 14.32 0.39
N LEU A 222 -8.26 13.15 1.03
CA LEU A 222 -8.70 13.01 2.41
C LEU A 222 -7.77 13.77 3.38
N LEU A 223 -6.46 13.58 3.25
CA LEU A 223 -5.49 14.26 4.12
C LEU A 223 -5.43 15.77 3.87
N ASP A 224 -5.53 16.25 2.62
CA ASP A 224 -5.62 17.69 2.33
C ASP A 224 -6.92 18.28 2.90
N ALA A 225 -8.06 17.56 2.83
CA ALA A 225 -9.31 18.00 3.43
C ALA A 225 -9.22 18.09 4.96
N ILE A 226 -8.70 17.05 5.63
CA ILE A 226 -8.47 17.04 7.08
C ILE A 226 -7.52 18.17 7.48
N GLY A 227 -6.42 18.35 6.75
CA GLY A 227 -5.44 19.39 7.02
C GLY A 227 -5.99 20.81 6.86
N ARG A 228 -6.84 21.05 5.86
CA ARG A 228 -7.54 22.34 5.70
C ARG A 228 -8.53 22.59 6.83
N GLN A 229 -9.31 21.58 7.21
CA GLN A 229 -10.31 21.71 8.27
C GLN A 229 -9.66 22.07 9.62
N GLN A 230 -8.58 21.36 9.99
CA GLN A 230 -7.90 21.61 11.26
C GLN A 230 -7.24 23.00 11.30
N ARG A 231 -6.68 23.49 10.19
CA ARG A 231 -6.10 24.85 10.13
C ARG A 231 -7.12 25.95 10.30
N THR A 232 -8.32 25.77 9.78
CA THR A 232 -9.42 26.73 9.92
C THR A 232 -9.96 26.74 11.35
N ALA A 233 -9.96 25.59 12.02
CA ALA A 233 -10.39 25.47 13.41
C ALA A 233 -9.39 26.13 14.39
N GLU A 234 -8.08 26.04 14.12
CA GLU A 234 -7.03 26.58 14.97
C GLU A 234 -6.86 28.10 14.81
N ARG A 235 -7.08 28.84 15.90
CA ARG A 235 -6.97 30.31 15.95
C ARG A 235 -5.55 30.80 16.22
N SER A 236 -4.69 29.97 16.83
CA SER A 236 -3.32 30.36 17.16
C SER A 236 -2.31 29.83 16.13
N GLU A 237 -1.24 30.60 15.90
CA GLU A 237 -0.15 30.18 14.99
C GLU A 237 0.57 28.93 15.49
N ALA A 238 0.74 28.76 16.80
CA ALA A 238 1.31 27.55 17.40
C ALA A 238 0.38 26.33 17.21
N GLY A 239 -0.94 26.51 17.38
CA GLY A 239 -1.94 25.48 17.12
C GLY A 239 -1.95 25.03 15.66
N ARG A 240 -1.86 25.97 14.71
CA ARG A 240 -1.74 25.65 13.27
C ARG A 240 -0.49 24.84 12.95
N ARG A 241 0.65 25.15 13.57
CA ARG A 241 1.90 24.38 13.40
C ARG A 241 1.80 22.98 13.99
N LEU A 242 1.16 22.83 15.15
CA LEU A 242 0.90 21.52 15.75
C LEU A 242 -0.10 20.69 14.93
N SER A 243 -1.13 21.32 14.37
CA SER A 243 -2.04 20.66 13.43
C SER A 243 -1.27 20.19 12.18
N LEU A 244 -0.39 21.01 11.61
CA LEU A 244 0.47 20.60 10.49
C LEU A 244 1.34 19.40 10.89
N ALA A 245 2.02 19.43 12.04
CA ALA A 245 2.78 18.29 12.55
C ALA A 245 1.92 17.03 12.73
N THR A 246 0.65 17.19 13.15
CA THR A 246 -0.29 16.08 13.32
C THR A 246 -0.69 15.47 11.98
N VAL A 247 -0.98 16.29 10.96
CA VAL A 247 -1.29 15.80 9.61
C VAL A 247 -0.08 15.09 9.01
N ILE A 248 1.13 15.62 9.20
CA ILE A 248 2.38 14.98 8.79
C ILE A 248 2.54 13.63 9.50
N ALA A 249 2.34 13.58 10.82
CA ALA A 249 2.41 12.33 11.58
C ALA A 249 1.37 11.31 11.12
N ILE A 250 0.14 11.73 10.80
CA ILE A 250 -0.90 10.83 10.26
C ILE A 250 -0.47 10.28 8.89
N GLY A 251 0.03 11.14 8.01
CA GLY A 251 0.46 10.70 6.68
C GLY A 251 1.64 9.74 6.74
N ILE A 252 2.63 10.02 7.58
CA ILE A 252 3.74 9.11 7.89
C ILE A 252 3.23 7.81 8.52
N GLY A 253 2.27 7.88 9.45
CA GLY A 253 1.64 6.69 10.02
C GLY A 253 0.97 5.80 8.96
N LEU A 254 0.25 6.39 8.00
CA LEU A 254 -0.36 5.64 6.90
C LEU A 254 0.68 5.01 5.97
N HIS A 255 1.84 5.65 5.78
CA HIS A 255 2.96 5.07 5.06
C HIS A 255 3.58 3.89 5.79
N ASN A 256 3.88 4.06 7.08
CA ASN A 256 4.44 3.05 7.96
C ASN A 256 3.54 1.84 8.14
N PHE A 257 2.22 2.05 8.06
CA PHE A 257 1.27 0.95 7.96
C PHE A 257 1.52 0.07 6.72
N GLY A 258 1.81 0.68 5.56
CA GLY A 258 2.20 -0.02 4.35
C GLY A 258 3.51 -0.79 4.49
N GLU A 259 4.55 -0.16 5.07
CA GLU A 259 5.82 -0.83 5.35
C GLU A 259 5.64 -2.04 6.27
N GLY A 260 4.89 -1.85 7.37
CA GLY A 260 4.53 -2.93 8.28
C GLY A 260 3.85 -4.07 7.53
N LEU A 261 2.90 -3.76 6.63
CA LEU A 261 2.21 -4.76 5.81
C LEU A 261 3.18 -5.58 4.95
N ALA A 262 4.12 -4.92 4.27
CA ALA A 262 5.12 -5.58 3.43
C ALA A 262 6.03 -6.49 4.26
N ILE A 263 6.54 -6.02 5.40
CA ILE A 263 7.40 -6.81 6.29
C ILE A 263 6.65 -7.99 6.89
N GLY A 264 5.41 -7.79 7.35
CA GLY A 264 4.57 -8.85 7.89
C GLY A 264 4.33 -9.96 6.85
N ALA A 265 4.03 -9.58 5.61
CA ALA A 265 3.85 -10.52 4.51
C ALA A 265 5.14 -11.29 4.18
N ALA A 266 6.28 -10.59 4.11
CA ALA A 266 7.58 -11.21 3.85
C ALA A 266 8.00 -12.19 4.96
N TYR A 267 7.75 -11.85 6.23
CA TYR A 267 8.02 -12.74 7.36
C TYR A 267 7.14 -13.98 7.34
N ALA A 268 5.86 -13.85 6.94
CA ALA A 268 4.91 -14.97 6.91
C ALA A 268 5.27 -16.06 5.88
N ILE A 269 5.99 -15.72 4.81
CA ILE A 269 6.45 -16.66 3.78
C ILE A 269 7.87 -17.21 4.05
N GLY A 270 8.45 -16.94 5.22
CA GLY A 270 9.76 -17.48 5.62
C GLY A 270 10.96 -16.80 4.95
N ALA A 271 10.77 -15.66 4.27
CA ALA A 271 11.83 -14.89 3.60
C ALA A 271 12.64 -14.03 4.60
N ALA A 272 13.08 -14.62 5.71
CA ALA A 272 13.72 -13.92 6.83
C ALA A 272 15.00 -13.15 6.43
N ALA A 273 15.77 -13.68 5.48
CA ALA A 273 16.97 -13.01 4.96
C ALA A 273 16.64 -11.73 4.17
N LEU A 274 15.54 -11.72 3.39
CA LEU A 274 15.06 -10.54 2.68
C LEU A 274 14.57 -9.45 3.66
N GLY A 275 13.96 -9.88 4.78
CA GLY A 275 13.42 -8.99 5.80
C GLY A 275 14.48 -8.19 6.57
N THR A 276 15.69 -8.72 6.77
CA THR A 276 16.70 -8.03 7.61
C THR A 276 17.29 -6.80 6.91
N PHE A 277 17.57 -6.91 5.60
CA PHE A 277 18.06 -5.79 4.79
C PHE A 277 17.00 -4.68 4.66
N LEU A 278 15.74 -5.06 4.41
CA LEU A 278 14.60 -4.13 4.37
C LEU A 278 14.42 -3.38 5.70
N VAL A 279 14.52 -4.07 6.83
CA VAL A 279 14.37 -3.47 8.17
C VAL A 279 15.40 -2.36 8.42
N VAL A 280 16.66 -2.52 8.02
CA VAL A 280 17.69 -1.48 8.21
C VAL A 280 17.37 -0.23 7.38
N GLY A 281 16.97 -0.42 6.11
CA GLY A 281 16.56 0.68 5.23
C GLY A 281 15.39 1.48 5.83
N PHE A 282 14.34 0.78 6.26
CA PHE A 282 13.17 1.41 6.88
C PHE A 282 13.50 2.09 8.21
N ILE A 283 14.42 1.56 9.03
CA ILE A 283 14.86 2.24 10.25
C ILE A 283 15.50 3.60 9.92
N ILE A 284 16.43 3.63 8.95
CA ILE A 284 17.11 4.87 8.56
C ILE A 284 16.09 5.90 8.06
N GLN A 285 15.18 5.47 7.21
CA GLN A 285 14.12 6.29 6.66
C GLN A 285 13.18 6.83 7.75
N ASN A 286 12.69 5.98 8.64
CA ASN A 286 11.79 6.37 9.72
C ASN A 286 12.43 7.36 10.70
N ILE A 287 13.75 7.31 10.91
CA ILE A 287 14.46 8.37 11.64
C ILE A 287 14.29 9.73 10.94
N THR A 288 14.47 9.78 9.62
CA THR A 288 14.33 11.04 8.86
C THR A 288 12.88 11.55 8.81
N GLU A 289 11.90 10.64 8.84
CA GLU A 289 10.48 10.99 8.92
C GLU A 289 10.11 11.58 10.29
N GLY A 290 10.71 11.05 11.37
CA GLY A 290 10.59 11.62 12.71
C GLY A 290 11.05 13.08 12.77
N LEU A 291 12.12 13.44 12.04
CA LEU A 291 12.52 14.85 11.88
C LEU A 291 11.42 15.65 11.17
N GLY A 292 10.87 15.12 10.06
CA GLY A 292 9.80 15.75 9.29
C GLY A 292 8.56 16.10 10.14
N ILE A 293 8.20 15.23 11.09
CA ILE A 293 7.09 15.45 12.03
C ILE A 293 7.33 16.68 12.93
N VAL A 294 8.55 16.85 13.46
CA VAL A 294 8.83 17.89 14.45
C VAL A 294 9.26 19.22 13.86
N VAL A 295 9.65 19.27 12.59
CA VAL A 295 10.04 20.52 11.91
C VAL A 295 8.99 21.63 12.03
N PRO A 296 7.70 21.40 11.73
CA PRO A 296 6.70 22.47 11.81
C PRO A 296 6.67 23.17 13.17
N ILE A 297 6.95 22.41 14.24
CA ILE A 297 6.94 22.84 15.63
C ILE A 297 8.35 23.06 16.19
N ALA A 298 9.39 23.11 15.35
CA ALA A 298 10.78 23.19 15.79
C ALA A 298 11.05 24.43 16.65
N LYS A 299 10.44 25.57 16.29
CA LYS A 299 10.60 26.84 17.03
C LYS A 299 9.59 27.01 18.17
N ASP A 300 8.72 26.03 18.40
CA ASP A 300 7.77 26.02 19.50
C ASP A 300 8.34 25.28 20.73
N SER A 301 7.59 25.33 21.84
CA SER A 301 7.86 24.57 23.06
C SER A 301 6.76 23.52 23.28
N PRO A 302 6.66 22.48 22.42
CA PRO A 302 5.65 21.44 22.55
C PRO A 302 5.88 20.65 23.85
N LYS A 303 4.80 20.30 24.54
CA LYS A 303 4.85 19.46 25.75
C LYS A 303 5.19 18.02 25.36
N LEU A 304 5.89 17.29 26.24
CA LEU A 304 6.27 15.88 26.02
C LEU A 304 5.08 14.98 25.63
N PRO A 305 3.87 15.09 26.22
CA PRO A 305 2.74 14.27 25.80
C PRO A 305 2.30 14.51 24.36
N ALA A 306 2.45 15.74 23.84
CA ALA A 306 2.16 16.04 22.45
C ALA A 306 3.18 15.37 21.51
N LEU A 307 4.47 15.40 21.88
CA LEU A 307 5.52 14.70 21.13
C LEU A 307 5.31 13.18 21.17
N ALA A 308 5.01 12.60 22.32
CA ALA A 308 4.71 11.18 22.44
C ALA A 308 3.51 10.77 21.56
N LYS A 309 2.45 11.58 21.55
CA LYS A 309 1.29 11.36 20.68
C LYS A 309 1.67 11.40 19.20
N LEU A 310 2.46 12.39 18.77
CA LEU A 310 2.92 12.48 17.38
C LEU A 310 3.78 11.28 16.98
N GLY A 311 4.71 10.86 17.84
CA GLY A 311 5.55 9.69 17.59
C GLY A 311 4.74 8.38 17.50
N LEU A 312 3.73 8.22 18.36
CA LEU A 312 2.83 7.07 18.30
C LEU A 312 1.95 7.10 17.04
N ILE A 313 1.42 8.27 16.64
CA ILE A 313 0.63 8.40 15.41
C ILE A 313 1.50 8.05 14.18
N GLY A 314 2.75 8.50 14.14
CA GLY A 314 3.67 8.21 13.05
C GLY A 314 4.18 6.77 13.03
N GLY A 315 4.50 6.17 14.18
CA GLY A 315 5.19 4.87 14.22
C GLY A 315 4.32 3.67 14.54
N ALA A 316 3.28 3.81 15.38
CA ALA A 316 2.48 2.66 15.83
C ALA A 316 1.70 1.95 14.71
N PRO A 317 1.25 2.63 13.63
CA PRO A 317 0.60 1.95 12.52
C PRO A 317 1.45 0.86 11.85
N ALA A 318 2.79 0.91 11.92
CA ALA A 318 3.66 -0.16 11.45
C ALA A 318 3.39 -1.50 12.14
N ILE A 319 3.02 -1.48 13.42
CA ILE A 319 2.64 -2.68 14.18
C ILE A 319 1.37 -3.29 13.60
N VAL A 320 0.36 -2.45 13.35
CA VAL A 320 -0.93 -2.89 12.77
C VAL A 320 -0.71 -3.40 11.35
N GLY A 321 0.15 -2.73 10.58
CA GLY A 321 0.61 -3.17 9.27
C GLY A 321 1.22 -4.56 9.34
N ALA A 322 2.20 -4.78 10.22
CA ALA A 322 2.87 -6.08 10.39
C ALA A 322 1.91 -7.20 10.77
N TRP A 323 0.93 -6.92 11.64
CA TRP A 323 -0.12 -7.87 11.96
C TRP A 323 -0.97 -8.22 10.73
N LEU A 324 -1.47 -7.20 10.02
CA LEU A 324 -2.33 -7.44 8.88
C LEU A 324 -1.58 -8.09 7.72
N GLY A 325 -0.33 -7.70 7.45
CA GLY A 325 0.49 -8.28 6.39
C GLY A 325 0.83 -9.73 6.67
N GLY A 326 1.15 -10.04 7.93
CA GLY A 326 1.48 -11.41 8.33
C GLY A 326 0.28 -12.35 8.47
N LEU A 327 -0.93 -11.82 8.68
CA LEU A 327 -2.12 -12.62 8.98
C LEU A 327 -3.18 -12.60 7.86
N VAL A 328 -3.26 -11.53 7.09
CA VAL A 328 -4.26 -11.32 6.03
C VAL A 328 -3.55 -11.32 4.67
N HIS A 329 -3.73 -12.41 3.91
CA HIS A 329 -3.20 -12.53 2.55
C HIS A 329 -4.30 -12.20 1.53
N SER A 330 -4.29 -10.96 1.03
CA SER A 330 -5.22 -10.51 -0.02
C SER A 330 -4.52 -9.50 -0.93
N PRO A 331 -4.15 -9.88 -2.16
CA PRO A 331 -3.47 -8.98 -3.10
C PRO A 331 -4.20 -7.64 -3.32
N PRO A 332 -5.54 -7.59 -3.51
CA PRO A 332 -6.26 -6.32 -3.64
C PRO A 332 -6.11 -5.41 -2.42
N LEU A 333 -6.14 -5.97 -1.21
CA LEU A 333 -5.99 -5.19 0.01
C LEU A 333 -4.55 -4.71 0.18
N SER A 334 -3.55 -5.55 -0.12
CA SER A 334 -2.15 -5.14 -0.11
C SER A 334 -1.87 -3.99 -1.07
N ILE A 335 -2.37 -4.08 -2.29
CA ILE A 335 -2.28 -3.01 -3.29
C ILE A 335 -2.96 -1.73 -2.77
N LEU A 336 -4.18 -1.83 -2.24
CA LEU A 336 -4.90 -0.68 -1.69
C LEU A 336 -4.12 0.00 -0.57
N PHE A 337 -3.58 -0.78 0.38
CA PHE A 337 -2.89 -0.24 1.55
C PHE A 337 -1.53 0.38 1.22
N LEU A 338 -0.75 -0.24 0.32
CA LEU A 338 0.47 0.39 -0.19
C LEU A 338 0.16 1.70 -0.93
N SER A 339 -0.93 1.72 -1.71
CA SER A 339 -1.38 2.91 -2.42
C SER A 339 -1.87 4.02 -1.50
N ILE A 340 -2.50 3.66 -0.37
CA ILE A 340 -2.82 4.59 0.71
C ILE A 340 -1.53 5.19 1.29
N GLY A 341 -0.53 4.36 1.58
CA GLY A 341 0.78 4.82 2.05
C GLY A 341 1.46 5.77 1.07
N ALA A 342 1.47 5.44 -0.23
CA ALA A 342 2.02 6.29 -1.29
C ALA A 342 1.28 7.64 -1.38
N GLY A 343 -0.06 7.62 -1.41
CA GLY A 343 -0.87 8.84 -1.41
C GLY A 343 -0.63 9.71 -0.18
N ALA A 344 -0.40 9.09 0.97
CA ALA A 344 -0.10 9.78 2.21
C ALA A 344 1.25 10.52 2.17
N VAL A 345 2.35 9.85 1.79
CA VAL A 345 3.66 10.51 1.69
C VAL A 345 3.71 11.58 0.61
N PHE A 346 3.04 11.36 -0.52
CA PHE A 346 2.91 12.35 -1.58
C PHE A 346 2.20 13.61 -1.06
N GLN A 347 1.11 13.45 -0.31
CA GLN A 347 0.39 14.57 0.27
C GLN A 347 1.23 15.29 1.34
N VAL A 348 1.95 14.55 2.19
CA VAL A 348 2.85 15.12 3.21
C VAL A 348 3.99 15.90 2.56
N ALA A 349 4.62 15.36 1.52
CA ALA A 349 5.66 16.03 0.74
C ALA A 349 5.14 17.34 0.15
N TYR A 350 3.94 17.32 -0.43
CA TYR A 350 3.27 18.52 -0.90
C TYR A 350 2.98 19.50 0.23
N GLU A 351 2.60 19.04 1.41
CA GLU A 351 2.27 19.91 2.54
C GLU A 351 3.50 20.60 3.13
N ILE A 352 4.60 19.87 3.26
CA ILE A 352 5.90 20.42 3.67
C ILE A 352 6.42 21.37 2.59
N GLY A 353 6.41 20.95 1.33
CA GLY A 353 6.79 21.76 0.17
C GLY A 353 5.99 23.06 0.15
N ARG A 354 4.66 22.98 0.16
CA ARG A 354 3.77 24.15 0.12
C ARG A 354 3.96 25.10 1.30
N ASN A 355 3.97 24.63 2.55
CA ASN A 355 3.90 25.53 3.70
C ASN A 355 5.27 25.95 4.25
N LEU A 356 6.28 25.11 4.12
CA LEU A 356 7.58 25.32 4.75
C LEU A 356 8.65 25.72 3.75
N VAL A 357 8.59 25.18 2.52
CA VAL A 357 9.52 25.55 1.44
C VAL A 357 8.94 26.72 0.64
N TRP A 358 7.72 26.60 0.11
CA TRP A 358 7.14 27.50 -0.90
C TRP A 358 6.38 28.72 -0.36
N LYS A 359 5.53 28.59 0.68
CA LYS A 359 4.76 29.74 1.24
C LYS A 359 5.54 30.59 2.24
N ARG A 360 6.30 29.98 3.15
CA ARG A 360 7.07 30.73 4.17
C ARG A 360 8.20 31.57 3.57
N ALA A 361 8.52 31.29 2.32
CA ALA A 361 9.65 31.88 1.62
C ALA A 361 9.25 32.99 0.65
N GLY A 362 8.23 33.79 1.02
CA GLY A 362 7.92 35.06 0.35
C GLY A 362 9.09 36.07 0.30
N ALA A 363 10.23 35.75 0.94
CA ALA A 363 11.53 36.37 0.71
C ALA A 363 12.65 35.33 0.46
N ALA A 364 12.68 34.20 1.20
CA ALA A 364 13.81 33.25 1.16
C ALA A 364 13.93 32.38 -0.11
N LEU A 365 12.84 32.14 -0.87
CA LEU A 365 12.89 31.37 -2.12
C LEU A 365 13.29 32.24 -3.31
N GLN A 366 13.01 33.55 -3.24
CA GLN A 366 13.61 34.50 -4.16
C GLN A 366 15.13 34.56 -3.99
N GLU A 367 15.66 34.24 -2.81
CA GLU A 367 17.10 34.31 -2.56
C GLU A 367 17.88 33.02 -2.86
N ARG A 368 17.30 31.80 -2.78
CA ARG A 368 18.07 30.53 -2.90
C ARG A 368 17.34 29.32 -3.54
N PRO A 369 16.80 29.42 -4.77
CA PRO A 369 16.08 28.31 -5.42
C PRO A 369 16.95 27.06 -5.65
N LEU A 370 18.24 27.24 -5.97
CA LEU A 370 19.19 26.13 -6.15
C LEU A 370 19.45 25.34 -4.86
N PHE A 371 19.32 25.98 -3.69
CA PHE A 371 19.56 25.33 -2.40
C PHE A 371 18.39 24.42 -2.02
N ALA A 372 17.15 24.86 -2.31
CA ALA A 372 15.97 24.02 -2.17
C ALA A 372 16.02 22.84 -3.16
N PHE A 373 16.34 23.11 -4.44
CA PHE A 373 16.52 22.06 -5.44
C PHE A 373 17.58 21.04 -5.03
N GLY A 374 18.76 21.51 -4.61
CA GLY A 374 19.85 20.65 -4.12
C GLY A 374 19.44 19.83 -2.90
N GLY A 375 18.64 20.41 -2.00
CA GLY A 375 18.03 19.66 -0.88
C GLY A 375 17.14 18.53 -1.38
N VAL A 376 16.16 18.80 -2.25
CA VAL A 376 15.27 17.77 -2.82
C VAL A 376 16.07 16.64 -3.47
N LEU A 377 17.02 16.96 -4.35
CA LEU A 377 17.85 15.95 -4.98
C LEU A 377 18.71 15.18 -3.98
N ALA A 378 19.29 15.85 -2.98
CA ALA A 378 20.06 15.18 -1.93
C ALA A 378 19.20 14.19 -1.15
N GLY A 379 17.95 14.56 -0.81
CA GLY A 379 17.01 13.67 -0.14
C GLY A 379 16.70 12.42 -0.97
N MET A 380 16.40 12.59 -2.26
CA MET A 380 16.19 11.47 -3.19
C MET A 380 17.44 10.60 -3.34
N LEU A 381 18.62 11.24 -3.46
CA LEU A 381 19.90 10.56 -3.64
C LEU A 381 20.28 9.73 -2.41
N VAL A 382 20.00 10.22 -1.19
CA VAL A 382 20.24 9.47 0.06
C VAL A 382 19.48 8.14 0.03
N LEU A 383 18.19 8.14 -0.30
CA LEU A 383 17.42 6.89 -0.37
C LEU A 383 17.85 6.01 -1.54
N TYR A 384 18.16 6.60 -2.69
CA TYR A 384 18.68 5.84 -3.83
C TYR A 384 19.99 5.11 -3.49
N VAL A 385 20.96 5.80 -2.89
CA VAL A 385 22.24 5.22 -2.45
C VAL A 385 22.04 4.21 -1.32
N THR A 386 21.14 4.48 -0.39
CA THR A 386 20.79 3.53 0.69
C THR A 386 20.21 2.25 0.10
N GLY A 387 19.29 2.35 -0.86
CA GLY A 387 18.74 1.19 -1.58
C GLY A 387 19.79 0.42 -2.36
N LEU A 388 20.77 1.09 -2.98
CA LEU A 388 21.90 0.44 -3.66
C LEU A 388 22.86 -0.27 -2.70
N ALA A 389 23.09 0.27 -1.50
CA ALA A 389 24.02 -0.32 -0.54
C ALA A 389 23.43 -1.53 0.20
N ILE A 390 22.10 -1.64 0.23
CA ILE A 390 21.36 -2.67 0.95
C ILE A 390 20.97 -3.85 0.03
N LYS A 391 20.89 -3.63 -1.28
CA LYS A 391 20.73 -4.68 -2.31
C LYS A 391 22.07 -5.29 -2.67
#